data_AF-A0A927BCJ8-F1
#
_entry.id   AF-A0A927BCJ8-F1
#
_cell.length_a   1.000
_cell.length_b   1.000
_cell.length_c   1.000
_cell.angle_alpha   90.00
_cell.angle_beta   90.00
_cell.angle_gamma   90.00
#
_symmetry.space_group_name_H-M   'P 1'
#
loop_
_entity.id
_entity.type
_entity.pdbx_description
1 polymer ?
#
loop_
_entity_poly.entity_id
_entity_poly.type
_entity_poly.pdbx_seq_one_letter_code
_entity_poly.pdbx_strand_id
1 'polypeptide(L)'
;MNTLTHFASPQLALLHRGKVRDSMRAPSGDRLIIVTDRLSAFDSVLETAIPHKGAVLNGLANFWFDKTQHIIPNHVIKLVDANAMLVKEAAPIKVEMVVRQYLTGSMWRGYQAGQRTFSGVTVTDGLTKNQPFPQAIVTPTTKEESDREITPENLVSEGWVTKELYDQMAVKAQMLFAVGAQLLAEKGIILVDTKYEFGLLDGKLILIDEMHTPDSSRFWSAADYAQNPETAEQMDKEYVRQWLIANKQDGQYPRALTPEVAQEASRRYLEIYERITGQPLPTAETESVDAPRTGRHDTRARLLANLVRAGLVKDAWVNIVMASPADQEHGQSIRKHLEGYDIFTQLRLTSAYQNGEEIAGMAETWNNSIEPGVIIAVAGLSNGLGGALAANVNVPVISCPLWKDYAELAMNLNSSAVMPGGTPNLTVVRPDNAAQAALRALNLPRLRERLSQDIKATKAKLKAADAELRVL
;
A
#
# COMPACT_ATOMS: atom_id res chain seq x y z
N MET A 1 10.15 -12.46 -9.00
CA MET A 1 9.71 -11.24 -9.72
C MET A 1 9.65 -10.12 -8.71
N ASN A 2 10.07 -8.91 -9.08
CA ASN A 2 10.01 -7.75 -8.19
C ASN A 2 8.56 -7.24 -8.10
N THR A 3 7.81 -7.70 -7.10
CA THR A 3 6.40 -7.32 -6.86
C THR A 3 6.19 -6.74 -5.47
N LEU A 4 5.31 -5.76 -5.37
CA LEU A 4 4.89 -5.15 -4.10
C LEU A 4 3.57 -5.78 -3.64
N THR A 5 3.63 -6.81 -2.80
CA THR A 5 2.43 -7.47 -2.24
C THR A 5 2.00 -6.94 -0.88
N HIS A 6 2.93 -6.30 -0.17
CA HIS A 6 2.74 -5.82 1.18
C HIS A 6 3.56 -4.55 1.39
N PHE A 7 2.94 -3.57 2.03
CA PHE A 7 3.61 -2.39 2.56
C PHE A 7 3.38 -2.30 4.07
N ALA A 8 4.47 -2.13 4.82
CA ALA A 8 4.44 -1.74 6.22
C ALA A 8 5.58 -0.76 6.49
N SER A 9 5.35 0.13 7.44
CA SER A 9 6.35 1.04 8.00
C SER A 9 5.93 1.36 9.43
N PRO A 10 6.82 1.24 10.42
CA PRO A 10 6.49 1.64 11.80
C PRO A 10 6.34 3.16 11.95
N GLN A 11 6.68 3.93 10.91
CA GLN A 11 6.58 5.40 10.90
C GLN A 11 5.18 5.89 10.52
N LEU A 12 4.38 5.03 9.89
CA LEU A 12 3.06 5.38 9.34
C LEU A 12 1.98 4.49 9.93
N ALA A 13 0.92 5.10 10.46
CA ALA A 13 -0.22 4.35 10.98
C ALA A 13 -1.03 3.73 9.84
N LEU A 14 -1.27 2.42 9.89
CA LEU A 14 -2.17 1.73 8.98
C LEU A 14 -3.61 2.16 9.27
N LEU A 15 -4.29 2.73 8.27
CA LEU A 15 -5.70 3.09 8.34
C LEU A 15 -6.60 1.94 7.90
N HIS A 16 -6.22 1.31 6.78
CA HIS A 16 -7.00 0.24 6.17
C HIS A 16 -6.14 -0.54 5.18
N ARG A 17 -6.22 -1.88 5.25
CA ARG A 17 -5.63 -2.80 4.28
C ARG A 17 -6.73 -3.40 3.43
N GLY A 18 -6.86 -2.91 2.19
CA GLY A 18 -7.82 -3.42 1.23
C GLY A 18 -7.29 -4.62 0.44
N LYS A 19 -8.12 -5.12 -0.49
CA LYS A 19 -7.78 -6.24 -1.37
C LYS A 19 -6.51 -5.97 -2.21
N VAL A 20 -6.36 -4.74 -2.70
CA VAL A 20 -5.28 -4.36 -3.63
C VAL A 20 -4.51 -3.09 -3.23
N ARG A 21 -4.92 -2.41 -2.16
CA ARG A 21 -4.37 -1.12 -1.72
C ARG A 21 -4.21 -1.08 -0.21
N ASP A 22 -3.11 -0.49 0.26
CA ASP A 22 -2.87 -0.20 1.67
C ASP A 22 -2.98 1.32 1.87
N SER A 23 -3.81 1.76 2.82
CA SER A 23 -3.99 3.17 3.19
C SER A 23 -3.28 3.46 4.50
N MET A 24 -2.37 4.42 4.49
CA MET A 24 -1.61 4.85 5.64
C MET A 24 -1.90 6.32 5.97
N ARG A 25 -1.78 6.70 7.24
CA ARG A 25 -1.84 8.11 7.66
C ARG A 25 -0.48 8.76 7.39
N ALA A 26 -0.46 9.80 6.56
CA ALA A 26 0.72 10.62 6.34
C ALA A 26 0.97 11.58 7.51
N PRO A 27 2.22 12.07 7.71
CA PRO A 27 2.51 13.05 8.75
C PRO A 27 1.70 14.36 8.65
N SER A 28 1.25 14.74 7.46
CA SER A 28 0.39 15.92 7.25
C SER A 28 -1.03 15.75 7.79
N GLY A 29 -1.45 14.53 8.14
CA GLY A 29 -2.84 14.19 8.43
C GLY A 29 -3.60 13.63 7.21
N ASP A 30 -3.06 13.81 6.00
CA ASP A 30 -3.62 13.26 4.76
C ASP A 30 -3.45 11.74 4.67
N ARG A 31 -4.00 11.15 3.61
CA ARG A 31 -3.92 9.71 3.34
C ARG A 31 -2.86 9.41 2.29
N LEU A 32 -1.95 8.51 2.61
CA LEU A 32 -1.04 7.89 1.66
C LEU A 32 -1.65 6.58 1.19
N ILE A 33 -1.91 6.44 -0.11
CA ILE A 33 -2.42 5.21 -0.71
C ILE A 33 -1.26 4.51 -1.40
N ILE A 34 -0.98 3.27 -0.99
CA ILE A 34 -0.03 2.37 -1.62
C ILE A 34 -0.80 1.36 -2.46
N VAL A 35 -0.56 1.34 -3.77
CA VAL A 35 -1.20 0.42 -4.71
C VAL A 35 -0.28 -0.78 -4.93
N THR A 36 -0.78 -1.96 -4.57
CA THR A 36 -0.02 -3.21 -4.58
C THR A 36 -0.22 -3.99 -5.87
N ASP A 37 0.68 -4.94 -6.13
CA ASP A 37 0.61 -5.91 -7.23
C ASP A 37 -0.31 -7.10 -6.92
N ARG A 38 -1.03 -7.04 -5.79
CA ARG A 38 -2.09 -8.01 -5.46
C ARG A 38 -3.22 -7.91 -6.46
N LEU A 39 -3.75 -9.06 -6.84
CA LEU A 39 -4.95 -9.18 -7.67
C LEU A 39 -6.03 -9.90 -6.87
N SER A 40 -7.25 -9.38 -6.92
CA SER A 40 -8.41 -10.05 -6.35
C SER A 40 -9.43 -10.43 -7.41
N ALA A 41 -9.98 -11.64 -7.31
CA ALA A 41 -11.05 -12.14 -8.16
C ALA A 41 -12.03 -12.98 -7.31
N PHE A 42 -13.33 -12.86 -7.59
CA PHE A 42 -14.39 -13.57 -6.85
C PHE A 42 -14.23 -13.44 -5.33
N ASP A 43 -14.01 -12.21 -4.87
CA ASP A 43 -13.83 -11.83 -3.46
C ASP A 43 -12.63 -12.40 -2.70
N SER A 44 -11.74 -13.11 -3.39
CA SER A 44 -10.48 -13.60 -2.83
C SER A 44 -9.27 -12.90 -3.44
N VAL A 45 -8.27 -12.58 -2.61
CA VAL A 45 -6.95 -12.15 -3.08
C VAL A 45 -6.15 -13.38 -3.47
N LEU A 46 -5.63 -13.37 -4.70
CA LEU A 46 -4.80 -14.46 -5.22
C LEU A 46 -3.43 -14.49 -4.53
N GLU A 47 -2.86 -15.67 -4.41
CA GLU A 47 -1.51 -15.89 -3.86
C GLU A 47 -0.43 -15.39 -4.84
N THR A 48 -0.73 -15.37 -6.13
CA THR A 48 0.16 -14.88 -7.18
C THR A 48 -0.07 -13.39 -7.45
N ALA A 49 0.96 -12.58 -7.24
CA ALA A 49 0.97 -11.17 -7.61
C ALA A 49 1.19 -10.97 -9.11
N ILE A 50 0.64 -9.89 -9.67
CA ILE A 50 0.81 -9.51 -11.07
C ILE A 50 1.86 -8.40 -11.17
N PRO A 51 3.05 -8.66 -11.76
CA PRO A 51 4.08 -7.64 -11.88
C PRO A 51 3.59 -6.34 -12.53
N HIS A 52 4.04 -5.21 -11.99
CA HIS A 52 3.72 -3.85 -12.45
C HIS A 52 2.26 -3.42 -12.31
N LYS A 53 1.35 -4.31 -11.88
CA LYS A 53 -0.08 -4.00 -11.76
C LYS A 53 -0.33 -2.76 -10.91
N GLY A 54 0.26 -2.68 -9.72
CA GLY A 54 0.02 -1.56 -8.82
C GLY A 54 0.44 -0.22 -9.44
N ALA A 55 1.55 -0.22 -10.17
CA ALA A 55 2.05 0.96 -10.88
C ALA A 55 1.15 1.37 -12.06
N VAL A 56 0.66 0.40 -12.83
CA VAL A 56 -0.30 0.64 -13.93
C VAL A 56 -1.59 1.26 -13.39
N LEU A 57 -2.18 0.66 -12.35
CA LEU A 57 -3.44 1.15 -11.79
C LEU A 57 -3.30 2.57 -11.23
N ASN A 58 -2.27 2.83 -10.44
CA ASN A 58 -2.03 4.14 -9.84
C ASN A 58 -1.73 5.21 -10.90
N GLY A 59 -0.92 4.87 -11.91
CA GLY A 59 -0.60 5.77 -13.01
C GLY A 59 -1.81 6.11 -13.89
N LEU A 60 -2.65 5.12 -14.22
CA LEU A 60 -3.90 5.34 -14.95
C LEU A 60 -4.89 6.17 -14.13
N ALA A 61 -5.08 5.86 -12.85
CA ALA A 61 -5.93 6.65 -11.98
C ALA A 61 -5.49 8.12 -11.97
N ASN A 62 -4.19 8.40 -11.81
CA ASN A 62 -3.65 9.76 -11.84
C ASN A 62 -3.86 10.45 -13.20
N PHE A 63 -3.66 9.73 -14.32
CA PHE A 63 -3.95 10.24 -15.66
C PHE A 63 -5.41 10.67 -15.80
N TRP A 64 -6.34 9.83 -15.37
CA TRP A 64 -7.77 10.12 -15.49
C TRP A 64 -8.26 11.20 -14.55
N PHE A 65 -7.71 11.28 -13.33
CA PHE A 65 -7.99 12.38 -12.41
C PHE A 65 -7.58 13.74 -13.01
N ASP A 66 -6.43 13.81 -13.68
CA ASP A 66 -6.00 15.02 -14.40
C ASP A 66 -6.93 15.35 -15.58
N LYS A 67 -7.28 14.35 -16.39
CA LYS A 67 -8.16 14.53 -17.55
C LYS A 67 -9.58 14.96 -17.18
N THR A 68 -10.06 14.57 -16.00
CA THR A 68 -11.47 14.76 -15.62
C THR A 68 -11.70 15.79 -14.50
N GLN A 69 -10.64 16.44 -14.00
CA GLN A 69 -10.75 17.46 -12.94
C GLN A 69 -11.71 18.62 -13.26
N HIS A 70 -11.93 18.91 -14.55
CA HIS A 70 -12.87 19.93 -15.03
C HIS A 70 -14.35 19.52 -14.88
N ILE A 71 -14.63 18.22 -14.71
CA ILE A 71 -15.97 17.66 -14.50
C ILE A 71 -16.31 17.68 -13.01
N ILE A 72 -15.37 17.20 -12.18
CA ILE A 72 -15.50 17.11 -10.73
C ILE A 72 -14.11 17.18 -10.07
N PRO A 73 -13.96 17.86 -8.92
CA PRO A 73 -12.72 17.78 -8.15
C PRO A 73 -12.46 16.35 -7.67
N ASN A 74 -11.19 16.01 -7.45
CA ASN A 74 -10.78 14.71 -6.91
C ASN A 74 -9.89 14.88 -5.67
N HIS A 75 -9.60 13.77 -4.99
CA HIS A 75 -8.82 13.79 -3.76
C HIS A 75 -7.29 13.87 -3.93
N VAL A 76 -6.75 13.81 -5.15
CA VAL A 76 -5.30 13.69 -5.36
C VAL A 76 -4.59 14.99 -4.97
N ILE A 77 -3.52 14.87 -4.17
CA ILE A 77 -2.61 15.98 -3.85
C ILE A 77 -1.38 15.89 -4.75
N LYS A 78 -0.73 14.71 -4.78
CA LYS A 78 0.41 14.44 -5.66
C LYS A 78 0.66 12.94 -5.82
N LEU A 79 1.21 12.59 -6.98
CA LEU A 79 1.85 11.30 -7.19
C LEU A 79 3.21 11.30 -6.47
N VAL A 80 3.46 10.31 -5.63
CA VAL A 80 4.70 10.20 -4.83
C VAL A 80 5.66 9.19 -5.46
N ASP A 81 5.13 8.07 -5.90
CA ASP A 81 5.82 6.97 -6.56
C ASP A 81 4.87 6.33 -7.57
N ALA A 82 5.36 5.53 -8.51
CA ALA A 82 4.48 4.80 -9.40
C ALA A 82 3.47 3.93 -8.63
N ASN A 83 3.80 3.42 -7.44
CA ASN A 83 2.90 2.65 -6.57
C ASN A 83 2.31 3.47 -5.40
N ALA A 84 2.54 4.78 -5.30
CA ALA A 84 2.05 5.58 -4.17
C ALA A 84 1.55 6.97 -4.55
N MET A 85 0.40 7.35 -4.00
CA MET A 85 -0.15 8.70 -4.14
C MET A 85 -0.58 9.25 -2.79
N LEU A 86 -0.36 10.56 -2.60
CA LEU A 86 -0.86 11.30 -1.44
C LEU A 86 -2.20 11.95 -1.82
N VAL A 87 -3.22 11.71 -1.00
CA VAL A 87 -4.60 12.17 -1.25
C VAL A 87 -5.18 12.81 0.00
N LYS A 88 -6.11 13.75 -0.19
CA LYS A 88 -6.88 14.36 0.90
C LYS A 88 -7.74 13.31 1.59
N GLU A 89 -7.87 13.42 2.91
CA GLU A 89 -8.79 12.58 3.67
C GLU A 89 -10.23 13.03 3.42
N ALA A 90 -10.98 12.23 2.66
CA ALA A 90 -12.39 12.46 2.36
C ALA A 90 -13.28 11.44 3.09
N ALA A 91 -14.51 11.84 3.43
CA ALA A 91 -15.52 10.93 3.96
C ALA A 91 -16.14 10.13 2.80
N PRO A 92 -15.90 8.81 2.68
CA PRO A 92 -16.41 8.03 1.56
C PRO A 92 -17.94 7.87 1.64
N ILE A 93 -18.60 8.03 0.50
CA ILE A 93 -20.01 7.65 0.32
C ILE A 93 -20.02 6.15 -0.01
N LYS A 94 -20.69 5.34 0.80
CA LYS A 94 -20.69 3.86 0.68
C LYS A 94 -21.63 3.36 -0.43
N VAL A 95 -21.55 3.98 -1.60
CA VAL A 95 -22.33 3.67 -2.80
C VAL A 95 -21.39 3.64 -3.99
N GLU A 96 -21.42 2.57 -4.76
CA GLU A 96 -20.66 2.45 -6.00
C GLU A 96 -21.58 2.76 -7.18
N MET A 97 -21.17 3.69 -8.03
CA MET A 97 -21.93 4.11 -9.21
C MET A 97 -21.38 3.35 -10.42
N VAL A 98 -21.99 2.21 -10.75
CA VAL A 98 -21.62 1.44 -11.95
C VAL A 98 -22.32 2.03 -13.17
N VAL A 99 -21.55 2.44 -14.17
CA VAL A 99 -22.07 2.93 -15.46
C VAL A 99 -21.80 1.88 -16.54
N ARG A 100 -22.83 1.52 -17.30
CA ARG A 100 -22.79 0.43 -18.29
C ARG A 100 -23.27 0.92 -19.65
N GLN A 101 -22.46 0.69 -20.68
CA GLN A 101 -22.83 0.97 -22.07
C GLN A 101 -23.27 -0.29 -22.82
N TYR A 102 -22.91 -1.49 -22.33
CA TYR A 102 -23.18 -2.76 -23.00
C TYR A 102 -23.80 -3.80 -22.06
N LEU A 103 -24.65 -4.66 -22.62
CA LEU A 103 -25.28 -5.77 -21.91
C LEU A 103 -24.31 -6.96 -21.81
N THR A 104 -23.54 -7.03 -20.73
CA THR A 104 -22.56 -8.10 -20.51
C THR A 104 -22.45 -8.52 -19.03
N GLY A 105 -21.55 -9.44 -18.72
CA GLY A 105 -21.22 -9.84 -17.35
C GLY A 105 -22.42 -10.36 -16.55
N SER A 106 -22.57 -9.90 -15.30
CA SER A 106 -23.69 -10.29 -14.43
C SER A 106 -25.05 -9.86 -14.98
N MET A 107 -25.11 -8.66 -15.60
CA MET A 107 -26.35 -8.13 -16.17
C MET A 107 -26.87 -9.01 -17.31
N TRP A 108 -25.98 -9.51 -18.18
CA TRP A 108 -26.36 -10.45 -19.24
C TRP A 108 -26.92 -11.77 -18.67
N ARG A 109 -26.32 -12.31 -17.60
CA ARG A 109 -26.84 -13.55 -16.96
C ARG A 109 -28.25 -13.33 -16.40
N GLY A 110 -28.48 -12.21 -15.72
CA GLY A 110 -29.82 -11.84 -15.24
C GLY A 110 -30.81 -11.69 -16.40
N TYR A 111 -30.39 -11.04 -17.49
CA TYR A 111 -31.22 -10.84 -18.67
C TYR A 111 -31.61 -12.15 -19.35
N GLN A 112 -30.67 -13.09 -19.49
CA GLN A 112 -30.93 -14.45 -19.97
C GLN A 112 -31.88 -15.22 -19.05
N ALA A 113 -31.83 -14.97 -17.74
CA ALA A 113 -32.74 -15.54 -16.76
C ALA A 113 -34.13 -14.85 -16.71
N GLY A 114 -34.39 -13.88 -17.59
CA GLY A 114 -35.68 -13.18 -17.69
C GLY A 114 -35.77 -11.87 -16.92
N GLN A 115 -34.70 -11.45 -16.22
CA GLN A 115 -34.67 -10.15 -15.55
C GLN A 115 -34.67 -9.01 -16.59
N ARG A 116 -35.45 -7.97 -16.35
CA ARG A 116 -35.50 -6.75 -17.20
C ARG A 116 -35.18 -5.48 -16.45
N THR A 117 -35.31 -5.48 -15.12
CA THR A 117 -35.00 -4.34 -14.28
C THR A 117 -33.75 -4.61 -13.47
N PHE A 118 -32.76 -3.72 -13.58
CA PHE A 118 -31.46 -3.81 -12.90
C PHE A 118 -31.23 -2.52 -12.14
N SER A 119 -31.19 -2.60 -10.81
CA SER A 119 -30.97 -1.42 -9.95
C SER A 119 -31.88 -0.23 -10.30
N GLY A 120 -33.16 -0.50 -10.60
CA GLY A 120 -34.16 0.51 -10.98
C GLY A 120 -34.24 0.84 -12.48
N VAL A 121 -33.30 0.39 -13.30
CA VAL A 121 -33.31 0.64 -14.76
C VAL A 121 -33.92 -0.55 -15.50
N THR A 122 -34.97 -0.29 -16.28
CA THR A 122 -35.61 -1.31 -17.12
C THR A 122 -35.08 -1.28 -18.54
N VAL A 123 -34.63 -2.43 -19.05
CA VAL A 123 -34.16 -2.61 -20.44
C VAL A 123 -35.20 -3.32 -21.28
N THR A 124 -35.19 -3.08 -22.60
CA THR A 124 -36.12 -3.69 -23.55
C THR A 124 -35.83 -5.17 -23.81
N ASP A 125 -36.83 -5.90 -24.30
CA ASP A 125 -36.64 -7.23 -24.87
C ASP A 125 -35.84 -7.23 -26.18
N GLY A 126 -35.41 -8.41 -26.62
CA GLY A 126 -34.72 -8.61 -27.89
C GLY A 126 -33.23 -8.26 -27.90
N LEU A 127 -32.67 -7.80 -26.77
CA LEU A 127 -31.23 -7.52 -26.66
C LEU A 127 -30.39 -8.80 -26.74
N THR A 128 -29.25 -8.72 -27.42
CA THR A 128 -28.26 -9.80 -27.53
C THR A 128 -27.04 -9.56 -26.63
N LYS A 129 -26.23 -10.60 -26.46
CA LYS A 129 -25.01 -10.53 -25.65
C LYS A 129 -24.07 -9.46 -26.21
N ASN A 130 -23.52 -8.62 -25.33
CA ASN A 130 -22.60 -7.54 -25.66
C ASN A 130 -23.22 -6.47 -26.58
N GLN A 131 -24.55 -6.38 -26.68
CA GLN A 131 -25.21 -5.28 -27.41
C GLN A 131 -25.07 -3.95 -26.65
N PRO A 132 -24.80 -2.82 -27.33
CA PRO A 132 -24.79 -1.50 -26.70
C PRO A 132 -26.20 -1.01 -26.39
N PHE A 133 -26.36 -0.33 -25.27
CA PHE A 133 -27.54 0.46 -24.97
C PHE A 133 -27.58 1.75 -25.81
N PRO A 134 -28.76 2.33 -26.08
CA PRO A 134 -28.83 3.63 -26.74
C PRO A 134 -28.12 4.75 -25.95
N GLN A 135 -28.13 4.66 -24.62
CA GLN A 135 -27.42 5.54 -23.70
C GLN A 135 -26.87 4.71 -22.54
N ALA A 136 -25.71 5.10 -22.00
CA ALA A 136 -25.15 4.44 -20.84
C ALA A 136 -26.10 4.55 -19.63
N ILE A 137 -26.30 3.43 -18.94
CA ILE A 137 -27.17 3.33 -17.78
C ILE A 137 -26.36 3.33 -16.49
N VAL A 138 -26.95 3.83 -15.41
CA VAL A 138 -26.35 3.82 -14.06
C VAL A 138 -27.06 2.77 -13.21
N THR A 139 -26.31 1.81 -12.69
CA THR A 139 -26.82 0.74 -11.82
C THR A 139 -26.05 0.77 -10.50
N PRO A 140 -26.53 1.45 -9.46
CA PRO A 140 -25.77 1.60 -8.24
C PRO A 140 -25.77 0.33 -7.37
N THR A 141 -24.71 0.17 -6.59
CA THR A 141 -24.59 -0.87 -5.56
C THR A 141 -24.24 -0.24 -4.22
N THR A 142 -24.68 -0.83 -3.12
CA THR A 142 -24.19 -0.50 -1.78
C THR A 142 -22.82 -1.12 -1.56
N LYS A 143 -22.00 -0.47 -0.72
CA LYS A 143 -20.71 -1.00 -0.27
C LYS A 143 -20.84 -1.52 1.17
N GLU A 144 -21.22 -2.79 1.27
CA GLU A 144 -21.48 -3.51 2.51
C GLU A 144 -20.68 -4.83 2.54
N GLU A 145 -20.91 -5.73 3.50
CA GLU A 145 -20.15 -7.00 3.56
C GLU A 145 -20.34 -7.84 2.28
N SER A 146 -21.55 -7.77 1.71
CA SER A 146 -21.87 -8.29 0.38
C SER A 146 -22.57 -7.20 -0.41
N ASP A 147 -21.86 -6.61 -1.38
CA ASP A 147 -22.39 -5.54 -2.22
C ASP A 147 -23.75 -5.94 -2.83
N ARG A 148 -24.74 -5.07 -2.67
CA ARG A 148 -26.13 -5.31 -3.09
C ARG A 148 -26.51 -4.34 -4.21
N GLU A 149 -27.05 -4.87 -5.31
CA GLU A 149 -27.74 -4.06 -6.31
C GLU A 149 -28.95 -3.38 -5.69
N ILE A 150 -29.05 -2.06 -5.84
CA ILE A 150 -30.06 -1.25 -5.16
C ILE A 150 -30.64 -0.21 -6.11
N THR A 151 -31.91 0.16 -5.94
CA THR A 151 -32.52 1.22 -6.75
C THR A 151 -32.16 2.61 -6.21
N PRO A 152 -32.21 3.66 -7.05
CA PRO A 152 -32.04 5.04 -6.61
C PRO A 152 -32.99 5.43 -5.47
N GLU A 153 -34.25 4.98 -5.55
CA GLU A 153 -35.27 5.26 -4.55
C GLU A 153 -34.94 4.62 -3.21
N ASN A 154 -34.43 3.38 -3.23
CA ASN A 154 -34.04 2.67 -2.02
C ASN A 154 -32.76 3.24 -1.41
N LEU A 155 -31.81 3.73 -2.21
CA LEU A 155 -30.64 4.44 -1.69
C LEU A 155 -31.02 5.65 -0.83
N VAL A 156 -32.05 6.38 -1.26
CA VAL A 156 -32.55 7.56 -0.54
C VAL A 156 -33.39 7.16 0.66
N SER A 157 -34.34 6.23 0.49
CA SER A 157 -35.26 5.83 1.56
C SER A 157 -34.57 5.08 2.70
N GLU A 158 -33.52 4.30 2.40
CA GLU A 158 -32.69 3.62 3.40
C GLU A 158 -31.61 4.54 4.01
N GLY A 159 -31.47 5.79 3.54
CA GLY A 159 -30.58 6.79 4.14
C GLY A 159 -29.09 6.67 3.75
N TRP A 160 -28.76 6.00 2.65
CA TRP A 160 -27.38 5.91 2.15
C TRP A 160 -26.88 7.26 1.61
N VAL A 161 -27.75 7.99 0.92
CA VAL A 161 -27.49 9.30 0.31
C VAL A 161 -28.77 10.13 0.24
N THR A 162 -28.67 11.45 0.16
CA THR A 162 -29.84 12.28 -0.16
C THR A 162 -30.16 12.21 -1.66
N LYS A 163 -31.39 12.56 -2.03
CA LYS A 163 -31.80 12.60 -3.44
C LYS A 163 -30.93 13.54 -4.27
N GLU A 164 -30.65 14.73 -3.73
CA GLU A 164 -29.83 15.75 -4.38
C GLU A 164 -28.39 15.28 -4.57
N LEU A 165 -27.85 14.53 -3.62
CA LEU A 165 -26.49 13.99 -3.70
C LEU A 165 -26.42 12.84 -4.72
N TYR A 166 -27.41 11.94 -4.70
CA TYR A 166 -27.52 10.87 -5.69
C TYR A 166 -27.59 11.42 -7.11
N ASP A 167 -28.44 12.43 -7.36
CA ASP A 167 -28.62 13.02 -8.69
C ASP A 167 -27.31 13.66 -9.19
N GLN A 168 -26.56 14.33 -8.30
CA GLN A 168 -25.23 14.84 -8.63
C GLN A 168 -24.25 13.71 -8.97
N MET A 169 -24.20 12.65 -8.16
CA MET A 169 -23.35 11.48 -8.41
C MET A 169 -23.67 10.83 -9.74
N ALA A 170 -24.96 10.63 -10.06
CA ALA A 170 -25.40 10.00 -11.32
C ALA A 170 -25.01 10.84 -12.54
N VAL A 171 -25.26 12.15 -12.50
CA VAL A 171 -24.86 13.08 -13.58
C VAL A 171 -23.34 13.06 -13.76
N LYS A 172 -22.56 13.16 -12.67
CA LYS A 172 -21.09 13.16 -12.74
C LYS A 172 -20.55 11.83 -13.24
N ALA A 173 -21.09 10.70 -12.79
CA ALA A 173 -20.69 9.37 -13.27
C ALA A 173 -20.93 9.20 -14.78
N GLN A 174 -22.07 9.67 -15.29
CA GLN A 174 -22.35 9.65 -16.73
C GLN A 174 -21.41 10.56 -17.52
N MET A 175 -21.14 11.78 -17.03
CA MET A 175 -20.18 12.70 -17.68
C MET A 175 -18.76 12.11 -17.73
N LEU A 176 -18.28 11.55 -16.61
CA LEU A 176 -16.99 10.88 -16.54
C LEU A 176 -16.93 9.70 -17.52
N PHE A 177 -18.00 8.91 -17.61
CA PHE A 177 -18.08 7.77 -18.51
C PHE A 177 -18.04 8.21 -19.97
N ALA A 178 -18.80 9.24 -20.35
CA ALA A 178 -18.84 9.76 -21.71
C ALA A 178 -17.45 10.25 -22.16
N VAL A 179 -16.75 11.01 -21.32
CA VAL A 179 -15.39 11.48 -21.64
C VAL A 179 -14.39 10.33 -21.74
N GLY A 180 -14.46 9.36 -20.82
CA GLY A 180 -13.63 8.16 -20.87
C GLY A 180 -13.86 7.35 -22.14
N ALA A 181 -15.14 7.08 -22.48
CA ALA A 181 -15.52 6.34 -23.68
C ALA A 181 -15.06 7.03 -24.96
N GLN A 182 -15.20 8.36 -25.04
CA GLN A 182 -14.72 9.14 -26.19
C GLN A 182 -13.20 9.01 -26.37
N LEU A 183 -12.43 9.28 -25.32
CA LEU A 183 -10.97 9.25 -25.38
C LEU A 183 -10.42 7.85 -25.65
N LEU A 184 -11.05 6.82 -25.09
CA LEU A 184 -10.68 5.41 -25.31
C LEU A 184 -11.00 4.96 -26.74
N ALA A 185 -12.11 5.43 -27.32
CA ALA A 185 -12.48 5.11 -28.69
C ALA A 185 -11.41 5.59 -29.70
N GLU A 186 -10.81 6.76 -29.46
CA GLU A 186 -9.68 7.27 -30.27
C GLU A 186 -8.44 6.37 -30.22
N LYS A 187 -8.34 5.51 -29.20
CA LYS A 187 -7.26 4.52 -29.01
C LYS A 187 -7.66 3.10 -29.43
N GLY A 188 -8.83 2.95 -30.08
CA GLY A 188 -9.35 1.64 -30.48
C GLY A 188 -9.81 0.78 -29.30
N ILE A 189 -10.13 1.39 -28.15
CA ILE A 189 -10.59 0.70 -26.94
C ILE A 189 -12.06 1.07 -26.70
N ILE A 190 -12.90 0.06 -26.48
CA ILE A 190 -14.29 0.25 -26.05
C ILE A 190 -14.33 0.24 -24.52
N LEU A 191 -14.84 1.32 -23.91
CA LEU A 191 -15.21 1.34 -22.50
C LEU A 191 -16.59 0.70 -22.33
N VAL A 192 -16.62 -0.48 -21.72
CA VAL A 192 -17.82 -1.32 -21.66
C VAL A 192 -18.68 -0.94 -20.46
N ASP A 193 -18.05 -0.97 -19.29
CA ASP A 193 -18.59 -0.51 -18.03
C ASP A 193 -17.45 -0.07 -17.11
N THR A 194 -17.79 0.75 -16.12
CA THR A 194 -16.86 1.19 -15.08
C THR A 194 -17.60 1.50 -13.79
N LYS A 195 -16.85 1.54 -12.69
CA LYS A 195 -17.36 1.82 -11.36
C LYS A 195 -16.71 3.08 -10.81
N TYR A 196 -17.53 4.01 -10.31
CA TYR A 196 -17.06 5.22 -9.63
C TYR A 196 -17.41 5.19 -8.15
N GLU A 197 -16.50 5.70 -7.32
CA GLU A 197 -16.72 5.95 -5.91
C GLU A 197 -16.55 7.44 -5.62
N PHE A 198 -17.43 7.98 -4.78
CA PHE A 198 -17.45 9.39 -4.43
C PHE A 198 -17.25 9.59 -2.94
N GLY A 199 -16.77 10.77 -2.57
CA GLY A 199 -16.62 11.18 -1.18
C GLY A 199 -17.03 12.62 -0.97
N LEU A 200 -17.13 12.99 0.31
CA LEU A 200 -17.31 14.36 0.74
C LEU A 200 -16.01 14.90 1.32
N LEU A 201 -15.59 16.06 0.82
CA LEU A 201 -14.50 16.84 1.38
C LEU A 201 -15.05 18.24 1.70
N ASP A 202 -15.04 18.62 2.98
CA ASP A 202 -15.65 19.87 3.46
C ASP A 202 -17.10 20.05 2.99
N GLY A 203 -17.86 18.95 2.98
CA GLY A 203 -19.26 18.90 2.52
C GLY A 203 -19.43 18.94 1.00
N LYS A 204 -18.36 18.99 0.20
CA LYS A 204 -18.42 19.01 -1.27
C LYS A 204 -18.18 17.63 -1.85
N LEU A 205 -18.99 17.26 -2.84
CA LEU A 205 -18.82 16.02 -3.59
C LEU A 205 -17.52 16.06 -4.41
N ILE A 206 -16.70 15.03 -4.23
CA ILE A 206 -15.47 14.81 -4.98
C ILE A 206 -15.39 13.37 -5.46
N LEU A 207 -14.62 13.13 -6.52
CA LEU A 207 -14.26 11.80 -6.96
C LEU A 207 -13.12 11.26 -6.10
N ILE A 208 -13.24 10.01 -5.66
CA ILE A 208 -12.23 9.30 -4.88
C ILE A 208 -11.90 7.96 -5.55
N ASP A 209 -11.10 7.15 -4.85
CA ASP A 209 -10.72 5.80 -5.27
C ASP A 209 -9.86 5.76 -6.55
N GLU A 210 -10.28 5.01 -7.57
CA GLU A 210 -9.65 4.93 -8.89
C GLU A 210 -10.72 4.99 -9.98
N MET A 211 -10.34 5.35 -11.20
CA MET A 211 -11.27 5.32 -12.34
C MET A 211 -10.57 4.89 -13.63
N HIS A 212 -11.32 4.22 -14.51
CA HIS A 212 -10.87 3.82 -15.85
C HIS A 212 -9.55 3.03 -15.85
N THR A 213 -9.39 2.18 -14.84
CA THR A 213 -8.28 1.24 -14.71
C THR A 213 -8.72 -0.18 -15.09
N PRO A 214 -7.81 -1.09 -15.45
CA PRO A 214 -8.11 -2.50 -15.74
C PRO A 214 -8.79 -3.28 -14.60
N ASP A 215 -8.73 -2.77 -13.37
CA ASP A 215 -9.38 -3.39 -12.21
C ASP A 215 -10.79 -2.83 -11.97
N SER A 216 -11.04 -1.58 -12.33
CA SER A 216 -12.31 -0.85 -12.11
C SER A 216 -13.23 -0.83 -13.32
N SER A 217 -12.72 -1.19 -14.50
CA SER A 217 -13.41 -1.05 -15.78
C SER A 217 -13.23 -2.28 -16.67
N ARG A 218 -14.16 -2.46 -17.61
CA ARG A 218 -14.06 -3.44 -18.68
C ARG A 218 -13.69 -2.78 -20.00
N PHE A 219 -12.73 -3.38 -20.70
CA PHE A 219 -12.17 -2.87 -21.94
C PHE A 219 -12.17 -3.94 -23.03
N TRP A 220 -12.75 -3.61 -24.18
CA TRP A 220 -12.69 -4.44 -25.38
C TRP A 220 -11.87 -3.79 -26.49
N SER A 221 -11.23 -4.62 -27.31
CA SER A 221 -10.68 -4.20 -28.60
C SER A 221 -11.83 -3.80 -29.53
N ALA A 222 -11.80 -2.56 -30.04
CA ALA A 222 -12.82 -2.09 -30.99
C ALA A 222 -12.79 -2.90 -32.30
N ALA A 223 -11.61 -3.33 -32.73
CA ALA A 223 -11.43 -4.15 -33.93
C ALA A 223 -12.07 -5.53 -33.76
N ASP A 224 -11.83 -6.20 -32.63
CA ASP A 224 -12.37 -7.54 -32.39
C ASP A 224 -13.87 -7.51 -32.18
N TYR A 225 -14.36 -6.48 -31.48
CA TYR A 225 -15.80 -6.27 -31.29
C TYR A 225 -16.52 -6.07 -32.63
N ALA A 226 -15.91 -5.33 -33.57
CA ALA A 226 -16.47 -5.14 -34.91
C ALA A 226 -16.49 -6.45 -35.74
N GLN A 227 -15.54 -7.36 -35.50
CA GLN A 227 -15.52 -8.67 -36.15
C GLN A 227 -16.55 -9.63 -35.54
N ASN A 228 -16.56 -9.75 -34.22
CA ASN A 228 -17.52 -10.56 -33.48
C ASN A 228 -17.67 -10.03 -32.05
N PRO A 229 -18.80 -9.37 -31.73
CA PRO A 229 -19.07 -8.86 -30.39
C PRO A 229 -18.94 -9.90 -29.28
N GLU A 230 -19.29 -11.17 -29.53
CA GLU A 230 -19.31 -12.20 -28.49
C GLU A 230 -17.94 -12.69 -28.06
N THR A 231 -16.93 -12.51 -28.92
CA THR A 231 -15.55 -13.00 -28.71
C THR A 231 -14.54 -11.86 -28.64
N ALA A 232 -14.99 -10.62 -28.45
CA ALA A 232 -14.12 -9.46 -28.33
C ALA A 232 -13.07 -9.68 -27.20
N GLU A 233 -11.80 -9.39 -27.50
CA GLU A 233 -10.72 -9.57 -26.54
C GLU A 233 -10.96 -8.73 -25.27
N GLN A 234 -10.83 -9.37 -24.11
CA GLN A 234 -10.84 -8.69 -22.81
C GLN A 234 -9.43 -8.22 -22.47
N MET A 235 -9.23 -6.91 -22.45
CA MET A 235 -7.90 -6.32 -22.15
C MET A 235 -7.67 -6.13 -20.64
N ASP A 236 -8.71 -6.33 -19.85
CA ASP A 236 -8.75 -6.03 -18.41
C ASP A 236 -8.65 -7.29 -17.53
N LYS A 237 -8.94 -7.12 -16.24
CA LYS A 237 -8.96 -8.19 -15.22
C LYS A 237 -9.82 -9.40 -15.59
N GLU A 238 -10.78 -9.26 -16.51
CA GLU A 238 -11.61 -10.36 -16.99
C GLU A 238 -10.80 -11.50 -17.59
N TYR A 239 -9.62 -11.25 -18.21
CA TYR A 239 -8.70 -12.31 -18.66
C TYR A 239 -8.40 -13.33 -17.54
N VAL A 240 -8.02 -12.83 -16.36
CA VAL A 240 -7.71 -13.70 -15.21
C VAL A 240 -8.97 -14.38 -14.68
N ARG A 241 -10.11 -13.68 -14.66
CA ARG A 241 -11.38 -14.29 -14.23
C ARG A 241 -11.79 -15.46 -15.13
N GLN A 242 -11.64 -15.34 -16.44
CA GLN A 242 -11.95 -16.42 -17.37
C GLN A 242 -11.01 -17.61 -17.19
N TRP A 243 -9.71 -17.36 -16.97
CA TRP A 243 -8.77 -18.42 -16.63
C TRP A 243 -9.17 -19.16 -15.34
N LEU A 244 -9.54 -18.43 -14.29
CA LEU A 244 -9.99 -19.01 -13.03
C LEU A 244 -11.26 -19.86 -13.20
N ILE A 245 -12.22 -19.40 -14.01
CA ILE A 245 -13.43 -20.16 -14.34
C ILE A 245 -13.10 -21.46 -15.08
N ALA A 246 -12.20 -21.39 -16.08
CA ALA A 246 -11.80 -22.54 -16.87
C ALA A 246 -11.02 -23.60 -16.06
N ASN A 247 -10.36 -23.18 -14.98
CA ASN A 247 -9.54 -24.03 -14.12
C ASN A 247 -10.20 -24.34 -12.77
N LYS A 248 -11.52 -24.15 -12.66
CA LYS A 248 -12.29 -24.45 -11.45
C LYS A 248 -12.30 -25.96 -11.18
N GLN A 249 -11.89 -26.38 -9.98
CA GLN A 249 -11.86 -27.78 -9.55
C GLN A 249 -12.72 -27.94 -8.29
N ASP A 250 -13.59 -28.95 -8.27
CA ASP A 250 -14.47 -29.26 -7.12
C ASP A 250 -15.24 -28.05 -6.56
N GLY A 251 -15.71 -27.17 -7.46
CA GLY A 251 -16.45 -25.97 -7.07
C GLY A 251 -15.58 -24.82 -6.56
N GLN A 252 -14.26 -24.98 -6.46
CA GLN A 252 -13.32 -23.97 -5.96
C GLN A 252 -12.45 -23.40 -7.08
N TYR A 253 -12.19 -22.09 -7.01
CA TYR A 253 -11.25 -21.42 -7.92
C TYR A 253 -9.81 -21.64 -7.45
N PRO A 254 -8.84 -21.81 -8.36
CA PRO A 254 -7.42 -21.80 -7.99
C PRO A 254 -7.04 -20.49 -7.28
N ARG A 255 -6.22 -20.58 -6.23
CA ARG A 255 -5.70 -19.40 -5.52
C ARG A 255 -4.41 -18.85 -6.11
N ALA A 256 -3.66 -19.70 -6.81
CA ALA A 256 -2.42 -19.35 -7.49
C ALA A 256 -2.60 -19.42 -9.02
N LEU A 257 -1.97 -18.48 -9.71
CA LEU A 257 -1.85 -18.46 -11.17
C LEU A 257 -0.54 -19.13 -11.57
N THR A 258 -0.50 -19.73 -12.77
CA THR A 258 0.78 -20.15 -13.35
C THR A 258 1.64 -18.93 -13.71
N PRO A 259 2.97 -19.07 -13.78
CA PRO A 259 3.86 -17.97 -14.19
C PRO A 259 3.47 -17.35 -15.54
N GLU A 260 3.02 -18.16 -16.49
CA GLU A 260 2.63 -17.71 -17.85
C GLU A 260 1.39 -16.83 -17.80
N VAL A 261 0.38 -17.21 -17.01
CA VAL A 261 -0.86 -16.44 -16.85
C VAL A 261 -0.58 -15.12 -16.14
N ALA A 262 0.29 -15.13 -15.12
CA ALA A 262 0.68 -13.91 -14.42
C ALA A 262 1.48 -12.94 -15.33
N GLN A 263 2.36 -13.48 -16.18
CA GLN A 263 3.13 -12.69 -17.15
C GLN A 263 2.23 -12.13 -18.25
N GLU A 264 1.29 -12.92 -18.79
CA GLU A 264 0.35 -12.45 -19.79
C GLU A 264 -0.60 -11.38 -19.23
N ALA A 265 -1.06 -11.56 -17.98
CA ALA A 265 -1.81 -10.51 -17.29
C ALA A 265 -0.98 -9.23 -17.13
N SER A 266 0.29 -9.32 -16.72
CA SER A 266 1.18 -8.15 -16.63
C SER A 266 1.38 -7.47 -17.99
N ARG A 267 1.60 -8.24 -19.06
CA ARG A 267 1.73 -7.74 -20.43
C ARG A 267 0.50 -6.94 -20.86
N ARG A 268 -0.71 -7.47 -20.63
CA ARG A 268 -1.98 -6.78 -20.92
C ARG A 268 -2.12 -5.46 -20.16
N TYR A 269 -1.72 -5.44 -18.88
CA TYR A 269 -1.78 -4.23 -18.04
C TYR A 269 -0.80 -3.15 -18.52
N LEU A 270 0.41 -3.54 -18.95
CA LEU A 270 1.37 -2.60 -19.53
C LEU A 270 0.90 -2.06 -20.89
N GLU A 271 0.37 -2.94 -21.74
CA GLU A 271 -0.15 -2.57 -23.06
C GLU A 271 -1.31 -1.59 -22.96
N ILE A 272 -2.27 -1.83 -22.05
CA ILE A 272 -3.40 -0.91 -21.88
C ILE A 272 -2.95 0.43 -21.29
N TYR A 273 -1.97 0.44 -20.37
CA TYR A 273 -1.36 1.68 -19.89
C TYR A 273 -0.80 2.50 -21.05
N GLU A 274 0.00 1.86 -21.92
CA GLU A 274 0.65 2.52 -23.04
C GLU A 274 -0.35 3.02 -24.07
N ARG A 275 -1.37 2.23 -24.41
CA ARG A 275 -2.42 2.64 -25.35
C ARG A 275 -3.21 3.85 -24.83
N ILE A 276 -3.56 3.87 -23.53
CA ILE A 276 -4.36 4.96 -22.94
C ILE A 276 -3.53 6.24 -22.82
N THR A 277 -2.33 6.14 -22.26
CA THR A 277 -1.51 7.32 -21.95
C THR A 277 -0.67 7.79 -23.14
N GLY A 278 -0.44 6.93 -24.13
CA GLY A 278 0.46 7.16 -25.25
C GLY A 278 1.94 7.06 -24.88
N GLN A 279 2.26 6.58 -23.68
CA GLN A 279 3.63 6.44 -23.17
C GLN A 279 3.78 5.09 -22.46
N PRO A 280 4.94 4.42 -22.55
CA PRO A 280 5.18 3.24 -21.73
C PRO A 280 5.15 3.62 -20.24
N LEU A 281 4.79 2.67 -19.38
CA LEU A 281 4.86 2.88 -17.94
C LEU A 281 6.29 3.31 -17.58
N PRO A 282 6.49 4.42 -16.83
CA PRO A 282 7.80 4.79 -16.32
C PRO A 282 8.23 3.76 -15.29
N THR A 283 8.82 2.67 -15.78
CA THR A 283 9.49 1.68 -14.94
C THR A 283 10.80 2.27 -14.49
N ALA A 284 11.35 1.78 -13.38
CA ALA A 284 12.66 2.22 -12.91
C ALA A 284 13.82 1.94 -13.90
N GLU A 285 13.54 1.23 -15.00
CA GLU A 285 14.46 1.00 -16.12
C GLU A 285 14.51 2.20 -17.09
N THR A 286 13.46 3.03 -17.11
CA THR A 286 13.29 4.16 -18.05
C THR A 286 13.77 5.51 -17.50
N GLU A 287 14.03 5.64 -16.19
CA GLU A 287 14.44 6.91 -15.57
C GLU A 287 15.97 7.01 -15.30
N SER A 288 16.67 7.72 -16.20
CA SER A 288 18.01 8.35 -16.08
C SER A 288 19.24 7.45 -15.93
N VAL A 289 20.42 7.87 -16.42
CA VAL A 289 21.67 7.09 -16.45
C VAL A 289 22.53 7.27 -15.17
N ASP A 290 22.17 8.20 -14.28
CA ASP A 290 23.12 8.77 -13.28
C ASP A 290 22.90 8.40 -11.79
N ALA A 291 22.04 7.43 -11.45
CA ALA A 291 21.91 6.94 -10.06
C ALA A 291 22.57 5.54 -9.89
N PRO A 292 23.14 5.23 -8.71
CA PRO A 292 23.85 3.97 -8.46
C PRO A 292 23.02 2.74 -8.90
N ARG A 293 23.65 1.85 -9.67
CA ARG A 293 23.01 0.69 -10.33
C ARG A 293 22.37 -0.34 -9.38
N THR A 294 22.57 -0.23 -8.07
CA THR A 294 22.01 -1.15 -7.08
C THR A 294 20.66 -0.65 -6.58
N GLY A 295 19.55 -1.30 -6.99
CA GLY A 295 18.21 -1.04 -6.44
C GLY A 295 17.19 -0.39 -7.40
N ARG A 296 17.58 -0.05 -8.64
CA ARG A 296 16.61 0.47 -9.63
C ARG A 296 15.55 -0.57 -10.00
N HIS A 297 15.93 -1.82 -10.20
CA HIS A 297 14.97 -2.87 -10.54
C HIS A 297 14.16 -3.41 -9.34
N ASP A 298 14.24 -2.78 -8.16
CA ASP A 298 13.51 -3.16 -6.95
C ASP A 298 12.45 -2.11 -6.59
N THR A 299 11.18 -2.53 -6.62
CA THR A 299 10.01 -1.69 -6.38
C THR A 299 10.03 -1.17 -4.95
N ARG A 300 10.51 -1.97 -3.99
CA ARG A 300 10.60 -1.57 -2.59
C ARG A 300 11.64 -0.47 -2.39
N ALA A 301 12.84 -0.65 -2.94
CA ALA A 301 13.89 0.36 -2.87
C ALA A 301 13.48 1.69 -3.53
N ARG A 302 12.87 1.64 -4.73
CA ARG A 302 12.35 2.83 -5.42
C ARG A 302 11.29 3.54 -4.57
N LEU A 303 10.29 2.79 -4.10
CA LEU A 303 9.21 3.34 -3.29
C LEU A 303 9.75 4.00 -2.02
N LEU A 304 10.65 3.34 -1.28
CA LEU A 304 11.27 3.92 -0.10
C LEU A 304 12.01 5.22 -0.42
N ALA A 305 12.86 5.23 -1.45
CA ALA A 305 13.60 6.42 -1.84
C ALA A 305 12.69 7.61 -2.18
N ASN A 306 11.57 7.35 -2.84
CA ASN A 306 10.58 8.36 -3.20
C ASN A 306 9.77 8.85 -1.99
N LEU A 307 9.39 7.96 -1.06
CA LEU A 307 8.75 8.33 0.20
C LEU A 307 9.66 9.22 1.07
N VAL A 308 10.95 8.90 1.14
CA VAL A 308 11.97 9.69 1.86
C VAL A 308 12.15 11.06 1.20
N ARG A 309 12.30 11.09 -0.14
CA ARG A 309 12.43 12.35 -0.90
C ARG A 309 11.19 13.24 -0.74
N ALA A 310 10.01 12.64 -0.63
CA ALA A 310 8.76 13.35 -0.39
C ALA A 310 8.57 13.82 1.06
N GLY A 311 9.49 13.46 1.97
CA GLY A 311 9.43 13.82 3.39
C GLY A 311 8.36 13.06 4.18
N LEU A 312 7.89 11.92 3.67
CA LEU A 312 6.82 11.14 4.31
C LEU A 312 7.35 10.17 5.37
N VAL A 313 8.58 9.67 5.19
CA VAL A 313 9.27 8.75 6.10
C VAL A 313 10.76 9.06 6.14
N LYS A 314 11.46 8.58 7.18
CA LYS A 314 12.91 8.43 7.21
C LYS A 314 13.33 7.12 6.54
N ASP A 315 14.56 7.01 6.09
CA ASP A 315 15.08 5.83 5.38
C ASP A 315 15.45 4.66 6.31
N ALA A 316 15.32 4.84 7.63
CA ALA A 316 15.45 3.79 8.64
C ALA A 316 14.77 4.18 9.95
N TRP A 317 14.56 3.18 10.80
CA TRP A 317 14.00 3.35 12.14
C TRP A 317 14.78 2.61 13.22
N VAL A 318 14.71 3.12 14.45
CA VAL A 318 15.13 2.45 15.68
C VAL A 318 14.00 2.52 16.69
N ASN A 319 13.45 1.36 17.06
CA ASN A 319 12.40 1.29 18.07
C ASN A 319 12.99 0.85 19.41
N ILE A 320 12.78 1.68 20.44
CA ILE A 320 13.23 1.43 21.80
C ILE A 320 12.03 0.90 22.58
N VAL A 321 12.08 -0.37 22.95
CA VAL A 321 10.98 -1.09 23.57
C VAL A 321 11.30 -1.33 25.04
N MET A 322 10.49 -0.77 25.92
CA MET A 322 10.69 -0.76 27.36
C MET A 322 9.70 -1.70 28.05
N ALA A 323 10.17 -2.46 29.03
CA ALA A 323 9.35 -3.43 29.76
C ALA A 323 8.39 -2.78 30.76
N SER A 324 8.74 -1.60 31.28
CA SER A 324 7.97 -0.89 32.30
C SER A 324 8.02 0.63 32.08
N PRO A 325 6.97 1.39 32.49
CA PRO A 325 7.04 2.85 32.55
C PRO A 325 8.23 3.38 33.37
N ALA A 326 8.70 2.62 34.36
CA ALA A 326 9.86 2.99 35.17
C ALA A 326 11.17 3.06 34.35
N ASP A 327 11.23 2.39 33.21
CA ASP A 327 12.41 2.34 32.35
C ASP A 327 12.51 3.54 31.39
N GLN A 328 11.53 4.46 31.45
CA GLN A 328 11.38 5.57 30.52
C GLN A 328 12.60 6.49 30.45
N GLU A 329 13.21 6.81 31.60
CA GLU A 329 14.41 7.66 31.65
C GLU A 329 15.58 7.02 30.90
N HIS A 330 15.77 5.71 31.07
CA HIS A 330 16.81 4.97 30.37
C HIS A 330 16.55 4.91 28.85
N GLY A 331 15.32 4.62 28.45
CA GLY A 331 14.93 4.65 27.04
C GLY A 331 15.12 6.04 26.40
N GLN A 332 14.81 7.11 27.13
CA GLN A 332 15.06 8.49 26.69
C GLN A 332 16.55 8.80 26.55
N SER A 333 17.39 8.30 27.47
CA SER A 333 18.85 8.43 27.37
C SER A 333 19.37 7.79 26.08
N ILE A 334 18.88 6.60 25.72
CA ILE A 334 19.24 5.94 24.45
C ILE A 334 18.77 6.79 23.27
N ARG A 335 17.52 7.25 23.28
CA ARG A 335 16.94 8.07 22.20
C ARG A 335 17.77 9.33 21.94
N LYS A 336 18.25 10.00 22.99
CA LYS A 336 19.10 11.20 22.88
C LYS A 336 20.37 10.95 22.06
N HIS A 337 20.96 9.75 22.14
CA HIS A 337 22.14 9.41 21.35
C HIS A 337 21.85 9.09 19.88
N LEU A 338 20.57 8.93 19.51
CA LEU A 338 20.12 8.75 18.13
C LEU A 338 19.73 10.08 17.47
N GLU A 339 19.55 11.15 18.27
CA GLU A 339 19.27 12.49 17.76
C GLU A 339 20.39 13.00 16.85
N GLY A 340 20.03 13.65 15.74
CA GLY A 340 20.99 14.16 14.75
C GLY A 340 21.47 13.16 13.69
N TYR A 341 21.11 11.88 13.79
CA TYR A 341 21.38 10.88 12.74
C TYR A 341 20.28 10.77 11.68
N ASP A 342 19.24 11.60 11.75
CA ASP A 342 18.11 11.64 10.82
C ASP A 342 17.48 10.26 10.57
N ILE A 343 17.18 9.54 11.65
CA ILE A 343 16.46 8.25 11.64
C ILE A 343 15.18 8.41 12.45
N PHE A 344 14.16 7.62 12.11
CA PHE A 344 12.95 7.58 12.91
C PHE A 344 13.23 6.86 14.23
N THR A 345 12.80 7.44 15.35
CA THR A 345 12.94 6.81 16.66
C THR A 345 11.62 6.86 17.41
N GLN A 346 11.24 5.72 18.00
CA GLN A 346 10.01 5.63 18.78
C GLN A 346 10.29 4.89 20.09
N LEU A 347 9.70 5.37 21.18
CA LEU A 347 9.64 4.68 22.46
C LEU A 347 8.33 3.88 22.52
N ARG A 348 8.41 2.61 22.92
CA ARG A 348 7.27 1.71 23.08
C ARG A 348 7.32 1.06 24.44
N LEU A 349 6.15 0.72 24.98
CA LEU A 349 6.00 -0.04 26.23
C LEU A 349 5.37 -1.39 25.90
N THR A 350 6.06 -2.48 26.27
CA THR A 350 5.50 -3.83 26.26
C THR A 350 6.32 -4.74 27.18
N SER A 351 5.64 -5.60 27.92
CA SER A 351 6.22 -6.57 28.82
C SER A 351 6.01 -7.97 28.25
N ALA A 352 7.10 -8.71 28.07
CA ALA A 352 7.01 -10.11 27.65
C ALA A 352 6.19 -11.00 28.59
N TYR A 353 6.00 -10.57 29.86
CA TYR A 353 5.31 -11.35 30.88
C TYR A 353 3.86 -10.89 31.11
N GLN A 354 3.55 -9.60 30.93
CA GLN A 354 2.23 -9.05 31.27
C GLN A 354 1.32 -8.87 30.06
N ASN A 355 1.89 -8.51 28.90
CA ASN A 355 1.15 -8.26 27.67
C ASN A 355 1.98 -8.70 26.44
N GLY A 356 2.62 -9.86 26.55
CA GLY A 356 3.52 -10.39 25.52
C GLY A 356 2.82 -10.67 24.18
N GLU A 357 1.50 -10.83 24.17
CA GLU A 357 0.68 -10.97 22.96
C GLU A 357 0.80 -9.79 22.00
N GLU A 358 1.09 -8.58 22.50
CA GLU A 358 1.30 -7.38 21.69
C GLU A 358 2.55 -7.47 20.80
N ILE A 359 3.53 -8.31 21.18
CA ILE A 359 4.77 -8.50 20.41
C ILE A 359 4.46 -9.02 19.00
N ALA A 360 3.44 -9.88 18.84
CA ALA A 360 3.06 -10.42 17.54
C ALA A 360 2.61 -9.32 16.57
N GLY A 361 1.78 -8.37 17.03
CA GLY A 361 1.32 -7.24 16.21
C GLY A 361 2.46 -6.28 15.86
N MET A 362 3.38 -6.03 16.79
CA MET A 362 4.58 -5.22 16.51
C MET A 362 5.50 -5.92 15.51
N ALA A 363 5.72 -7.23 15.68
CA ALA A 363 6.53 -8.05 14.80
C ALA A 363 5.95 -8.11 13.38
N GLU A 364 4.63 -8.16 13.19
CA GLU A 364 4.01 -8.09 11.87
C GLU A 364 4.45 -6.83 11.11
N THR A 365 4.42 -5.68 11.78
CA THR A 365 4.84 -4.41 11.17
C THR A 365 6.34 -4.36 10.90
N TRP A 366 7.15 -4.76 11.87
CA TRP A 366 8.61 -4.66 11.77
C TRP A 366 9.20 -5.65 10.78
N ASN A 367 8.67 -6.88 10.73
CA ASN A 367 9.15 -7.92 9.81
C ASN A 367 8.85 -7.62 8.35
N ASN A 368 7.79 -6.85 8.11
CA ASN A 368 7.35 -6.46 6.77
C ASN A 368 7.69 -5.00 6.44
N SER A 369 8.43 -4.32 7.32
CA SER A 369 8.87 -2.94 7.13
C SER A 369 9.61 -2.79 5.80
N ILE A 370 9.30 -1.73 5.05
CA ILE A 370 10.03 -1.41 3.81
C ILE A 370 11.41 -0.81 4.11
N GLU A 371 11.54 -0.15 5.26
CA GLU A 371 12.81 0.42 5.74
C GLU A 371 13.59 -0.59 6.58
N PRO A 372 14.93 -0.57 6.53
CA PRO A 372 15.75 -1.26 7.52
C PRO A 372 15.51 -0.70 8.92
N GLY A 373 15.54 -1.59 9.91
CA GLY A 373 15.25 -1.24 11.29
C GLY A 373 16.07 -2.01 12.30
N VAL A 374 16.12 -1.46 13.52
CA VAL A 374 16.72 -2.11 14.69
C VAL A 374 15.82 -1.91 15.90
N ILE A 375 15.74 -2.91 16.76
CA ILE A 375 15.01 -2.83 18.02
C ILE A 375 16.02 -2.78 19.17
N ILE A 376 15.83 -1.85 20.10
CA ILE A 376 16.56 -1.80 21.36
C ILE A 376 15.59 -2.19 22.48
N ALA A 377 15.81 -3.34 23.11
CA ALA A 377 15.01 -3.82 24.23
C ALA A 377 15.61 -3.32 25.55
N VAL A 378 14.78 -2.71 26.38
CA VAL A 378 15.14 -2.14 27.66
C VAL A 378 14.30 -2.81 28.75
N ALA A 379 14.96 -3.62 29.57
CA ALA A 379 14.33 -4.28 30.70
C ALA A 379 15.34 -4.44 31.85
N GLY A 380 14.89 -4.21 33.08
CA GLY A 380 15.65 -4.52 34.29
C GLY A 380 15.46 -5.97 34.72
N LEU A 381 16.21 -6.39 35.76
CA LEU A 381 16.11 -7.72 36.38
C LEU A 381 16.26 -8.86 35.35
N SER A 382 15.36 -9.85 35.37
CA SER A 382 15.30 -10.92 34.38
C SER A 382 14.74 -10.41 33.06
N ASN A 383 15.61 -10.10 32.10
CA ASN A 383 15.25 -9.56 30.80
C ASN A 383 14.66 -10.62 29.85
N GLY A 384 13.37 -10.93 30.03
CA GLY A 384 12.62 -11.74 29.06
C GLY A 384 12.28 -10.98 27.75
N LEU A 385 12.28 -9.65 27.78
CA LEU A 385 11.80 -8.82 26.66
C LEU A 385 12.71 -8.91 25.44
N GLY A 386 14.03 -8.81 25.62
CA GLY A 386 14.98 -8.91 24.51
C GLY A 386 14.91 -10.25 23.78
N GLY A 387 14.86 -11.34 24.53
CA GLY A 387 14.69 -12.69 23.98
C GLY A 387 13.34 -12.87 23.28
N ALA A 388 12.25 -12.43 23.89
CA ALA A 388 10.91 -12.52 23.30
C ALA A 388 10.81 -11.76 21.98
N LEU A 389 11.38 -10.54 21.90
CA LEU A 389 11.45 -9.78 20.67
C LEU A 389 12.30 -10.50 19.62
N ALA A 390 13.53 -10.91 19.98
CA ALA A 390 14.46 -11.58 19.07
C ALA A 390 13.93 -12.91 18.51
N ALA A 391 13.02 -13.58 19.21
CA ALA A 391 12.37 -14.81 18.75
C ALA A 391 11.25 -14.55 17.72
N ASN A 392 10.72 -13.32 17.64
CA ASN A 392 9.55 -13.00 16.81
C ASN A 392 9.88 -12.07 15.63
N VAL A 393 11.07 -11.47 15.59
CA VAL A 393 11.42 -10.46 14.59
C VAL A 393 12.60 -10.87 13.70
N ASN A 394 12.62 -10.37 12.46
CA ASN A 394 13.68 -10.61 11.48
C ASN A 394 14.72 -9.48 11.41
N VAL A 395 14.56 -8.45 12.25
CA VAL A 395 15.50 -7.34 12.41
C VAL A 395 16.42 -7.55 13.61
N PRO A 396 17.59 -6.90 13.68
CA PRO A 396 18.46 -6.98 14.85
C PRO A 396 17.76 -6.49 16.13
N VAL A 397 17.94 -7.25 17.21
CA VAL A 397 17.48 -6.88 18.56
C VAL A 397 18.69 -6.71 19.47
N ILE A 398 18.74 -5.55 20.15
CA ILE A 398 19.82 -5.18 21.08
C ILE A 398 19.20 -4.98 22.46
N SER A 399 19.52 -5.85 23.40
CA SER A 399 19.23 -5.65 24.82
C SER A 399 20.19 -4.64 25.44
N CYS A 400 19.61 -3.58 26.01
CA CYS A 400 20.29 -2.60 26.85
C CYS A 400 19.65 -2.64 28.25
N PRO A 401 20.09 -3.57 29.12
CA PRO A 401 19.49 -3.75 30.43
C PRO A 401 19.77 -2.55 31.34
N LEU A 402 18.84 -2.26 32.25
CA LEU A 402 19.07 -1.29 33.33
C LEU A 402 19.82 -1.96 34.48
N TRP A 403 20.68 -1.20 35.13
CA TRP A 403 21.44 -1.63 36.31
C TRP A 403 21.83 -0.42 37.15
N LYS A 404 21.79 -0.55 38.48
CA LYS A 404 22.18 0.50 39.43
C LYS A 404 23.66 0.45 39.78
N ASP A 405 24.19 -0.77 39.87
CA ASP A 405 25.58 -1.04 40.20
C ASP A 405 26.10 -2.28 39.48
N TYR A 406 27.39 -2.54 39.62
CA TYR A 406 28.03 -3.69 38.98
C TYR A 406 27.59 -5.04 39.54
N ALA A 407 27.07 -5.10 40.77
CA ALA A 407 26.58 -6.33 41.35
C ALA A 407 25.25 -6.74 40.70
N GLU A 408 24.32 -5.80 40.57
CA GLU A 408 23.04 -6.00 39.87
C GLU A 408 23.27 -6.38 38.40
N LEU A 409 24.19 -5.68 37.73
CA LEU A 409 24.57 -6.02 36.36
C LEU A 409 25.10 -7.46 36.28
N ALA A 410 26.05 -7.85 37.14
CA ALA A 410 26.63 -9.18 37.12
C ALA A 410 25.60 -10.29 37.37
N MET A 411 24.61 -10.04 38.25
CA MET A 411 23.54 -10.99 38.54
C MET A 411 22.57 -11.15 37.36
N ASN A 412 22.22 -10.06 36.68
CA ASN A 412 21.14 -10.05 35.71
C ASN A 412 21.60 -10.15 34.25
N LEU A 413 22.87 -9.88 33.93
CA LEU A 413 23.37 -9.81 32.55
C LEU A 413 23.12 -11.10 31.75
N ASN A 414 23.24 -12.26 32.40
CA ASN A 414 23.03 -13.55 31.75
C ASN A 414 21.60 -13.70 31.20
N SER A 415 20.61 -13.03 31.81
CA SER A 415 19.23 -13.02 31.27
C SER A 415 19.12 -12.31 29.92
N SER A 416 20.11 -11.49 29.53
CA SER A 416 20.18 -10.86 28.20
C SER A 416 21.17 -11.60 27.27
N ALA A 417 22.29 -12.08 27.82
CA ALA A 417 23.38 -12.64 27.03
C ALA A 417 23.20 -14.13 26.66
N VAL A 418 22.51 -14.91 27.48
CA VAL A 418 22.37 -16.36 27.30
C VAL A 418 20.96 -16.69 26.82
N MET A 419 20.79 -16.78 25.50
CA MET A 419 19.51 -17.09 24.86
C MET A 419 19.44 -18.54 24.38
N PRO A 420 18.22 -19.12 24.24
CA PRO A 420 18.02 -20.37 23.53
C PRO A 420 18.54 -20.31 22.08
N GLY A 421 18.82 -21.48 21.50
CA GLY A 421 19.19 -21.58 20.09
C GLY A 421 18.15 -20.95 19.17
N GLY A 422 18.59 -20.23 18.13
CA GLY A 422 17.71 -19.55 17.18
C GLY A 422 17.16 -18.20 17.65
N THR A 423 17.57 -17.68 18.82
CA THR A 423 17.15 -16.37 19.35
C THR A 423 18.35 -15.39 19.41
N PRO A 424 18.71 -14.72 18.30
CA PRO A 424 19.94 -13.95 18.18
C PRO A 424 19.83 -12.55 18.82
N ASN A 425 19.69 -12.48 20.14
CA ASN A 425 19.70 -11.22 20.89
C ASN A 425 21.14 -10.74 21.12
N LEU A 426 21.42 -9.47 20.77
CA LEU A 426 22.68 -8.80 21.09
C LEU A 426 22.56 -8.14 22.46
N THR A 427 23.65 -8.08 23.24
CA THR A 427 23.65 -7.37 24.54
C THR A 427 24.67 -6.24 24.55
N VAL A 428 24.21 -5.01 24.82
CA VAL A 428 25.05 -3.81 24.94
C VAL A 428 24.62 -3.04 26.17
N VAL A 429 25.47 -3.01 27.19
CA VAL A 429 25.09 -2.57 28.56
C VAL A 429 25.06 -1.06 28.80
N ARG A 430 25.59 -0.25 27.87
CA ARG A 430 25.61 1.22 27.99
C ARG A 430 24.68 1.87 26.97
N PRO A 431 23.86 2.87 27.36
CA PRO A 431 22.91 3.54 26.46
C PRO A 431 23.51 4.12 25.18
N ASP A 432 24.65 4.81 25.30
CA ASP A 432 25.37 5.43 24.19
C ASP A 432 25.87 4.37 23.18
N ASN A 433 26.45 3.29 23.69
CA ASN A 433 26.92 2.18 22.88
C ASN A 433 25.77 1.41 22.24
N ALA A 434 24.62 1.27 22.91
CA ALA A 434 23.44 0.62 22.35
C ALA A 434 22.90 1.41 21.14
N ALA A 435 22.81 2.74 21.27
CA ALA A 435 22.46 3.62 20.16
C ALA A 435 23.46 3.51 19.00
N GLN A 436 24.77 3.54 19.28
CA GLN A 436 25.82 3.39 18.27
C GLN A 436 25.81 2.01 17.59
N ALA A 437 25.53 0.94 18.35
CA ALA A 437 25.38 -0.39 17.82
C ALA A 437 24.18 -0.49 16.88
N ALA A 438 23.04 0.11 17.25
CA ALA A 438 21.86 0.19 16.38
C ALA A 438 22.15 0.95 15.08
N LEU A 439 22.79 2.12 15.16
CA LEU A 439 23.18 2.91 13.98
C LEU A 439 24.11 2.13 13.04
N ARG A 440 25.03 1.33 13.58
CA ARG A 440 25.92 0.47 12.80
C ARG A 440 25.18 -0.71 12.16
N ALA A 441 24.25 -1.32 12.89
CA ALA A 441 23.47 -2.45 12.41
C ALA A 441 22.56 -2.09 11.23
N LEU A 442 22.08 -0.83 11.15
CA LEU A 442 21.35 -0.33 9.99
C LEU A 442 22.17 -0.33 8.68
N ASN A 443 23.51 -0.24 8.78
CA ASN A 443 24.46 -0.34 7.66
C ASN A 443 24.17 0.57 6.44
N LEU A 444 23.53 1.73 6.67
CA LEU A 444 23.24 2.69 5.60
C LEU A 444 24.51 3.44 5.15
N PRO A 445 24.70 3.71 3.85
CA PRO A 445 25.88 4.46 3.36
C PRO A 445 26.10 5.80 4.07
N ARG A 446 25.04 6.62 4.21
CA ARG A 446 25.12 7.93 4.88
C ARG A 446 25.49 7.81 6.37
N LEU A 447 25.01 6.77 7.05
CA LEU A 447 25.32 6.53 8.45
C LEU A 447 26.76 6.07 8.61
N ARG A 448 27.27 5.22 7.71
CA ARG A 448 28.69 4.81 7.71
C ARG A 448 29.64 5.98 7.54
N GLU A 449 29.31 6.91 6.64
CA GLU A 449 30.08 8.13 6.45
C GLU A 449 30.07 8.99 7.72
N ARG A 450 28.87 9.25 8.27
CA ARG A 450 28.73 10.03 9.50
C ARG A 450 29.49 9.41 10.68
N LEU A 451 29.30 8.11 10.92
CA LEU A 451 30.01 7.38 11.97
C LEU A 451 31.53 7.41 11.78
N SER A 452 32.01 7.39 10.54
CA SER A 452 33.45 7.53 10.25
C SER A 452 33.99 8.90 10.65
N GLN A 453 33.20 9.96 10.46
CA GLN A 453 33.54 11.31 10.92
C GLN A 453 33.55 11.39 12.46
N ASP A 454 32.55 10.81 13.11
CA ASP A 454 32.46 10.78 14.58
C ASP A 454 33.68 10.04 15.20
N ILE A 455 34.09 8.90 14.61
CA ILE A 455 35.29 8.17 15.02
C ILE A 455 36.55 9.03 14.88
N LYS A 456 36.69 9.76 13.77
CA LYS A 456 37.83 10.67 13.55
C LYS A 456 37.85 11.79 14.60
N ALA A 457 36.69 12.38 14.89
CA ALA A 457 36.57 13.43 15.91
C ALA A 457 36.96 12.95 17.31
N THR A 458 36.51 11.76 17.71
CA THR A 458 36.90 11.15 19.00
C THR A 458 38.41 10.93 19.08
N LYS A 459 39.03 10.41 18.02
CA LYS A 459 40.50 10.26 17.95
C LYS A 459 41.23 11.60 18.04
N ALA A 460 40.70 12.64 17.42
CA ALA A 460 41.29 13.98 17.49
C ALA A 460 41.23 14.57 18.89
N LYS A 461 40.10 14.41 19.61
CA LYS A 461 39.96 14.84 21.01
C LYS A 461 40.99 14.18 21.92
N LEU A 462 41.20 12.86 21.77
CA LEU A 462 42.21 12.13 22.55
C LEU A 462 43.62 12.64 22.27
N LYS A 463 43.96 12.90 21.00
CA LYS A 463 45.26 13.47 20.62
C LYS A 463 45.47 14.87 21.18
N ALA A 464 44.43 15.71 21.19
CA ALA A 464 44.51 17.06 21.75
C ALA A 464 44.71 17.01 23.27
N ALA A 465 43.95 16.17 23.97
CA ALA A 465 44.10 15.97 25.41
C ALA A 465 45.49 15.43 25.79
N ASP A 466 46.02 14.47 25.03
CA ASP A 466 47.40 13.98 25.21
C ASP A 466 48.44 15.08 24.95
N ALA A 467 48.23 15.94 23.95
CA ALA A 467 49.11 17.07 23.68
C ALA A 467 49.11 18.10 24.83
N GLU A 468 47.95 18.41 25.40
CA GLU A 468 47.83 19.29 26.57
C GLU A 468 48.56 18.72 27.79
N LEU A 469 48.43 17.41 28.04
CA LEU A 469 49.09 16.74 29.16
C LEU A 469 50.62 16.71 29.04
N ARG A 470 51.18 16.77 27.82
CA ARG A 470 52.64 16.76 27.59
C ARG A 470 53.31 18.12 27.81
N VAL A 471 52.53 19.19 27.92
CA VAL A 471 53.03 20.57 28.13
C VAL A 471 52.98 20.96 29.62
N LEU A 472 52.33 20.14 30.46
CA LEU A 472 52.38 20.19 31.93
C LEU A 472 53.62 19.45 32.45
#